data_AF-A0A9P8D0N8-F1
#
_entry.id   AF-A0A9P8D0N8-F1
#
_cell.length_a   1.000
_cell.length_b   1.000
_cell.length_c   1.000
_cell.angle_alpha   90.00
_cell.angle_beta   90.00
_cell.angle_gamma   90.00
#
_symmetry.space_group_name_H-M   'P 1'
#
loop_
_entity.id
_entity.type
_entity.pdbx_description
1 polymer ?
#
loop_
_entity_poly.entity_id
_entity_poly.type
_entity_poly.pdbx_seq_one_letter_code
_entity_poly.pdbx_strand_id
1 'polypeptide(L)'
;MGRSKICKHLSLEVPELLELIFSFLSDHALRFIAARVCRDWNVVAQLLLNRTVTWTSDRPGENIAKSATLQRLENAKALHIKEPADCQGLRQHLAFGHGNWTALLERLDTLANKDHNLGINSLQVQCHMSVISLLLPLLDLVGYRLVRVRLENLFDPDVAVGAILVLCPRLAHLYVSHRSDACFQTKTMYERAQSAELPEELQLHSLGLDAMAIEDAALFSILVSFPNLMELRLTALKNARNTRRHRGHSAIPGQSILLP
;
A
#
# COMPACT_ATOMS: atom_id res chain seq x y z
N MET A 1 11.61 53.71 -11.83
CA MET A 1 10.41 53.54 -10.99
C MET A 1 9.71 52.25 -11.39
N GLY A 2 10.06 51.12 -10.75
CA GLY A 2 9.43 49.83 -11.00
C GLY A 2 8.44 49.50 -9.89
N ARG A 3 7.14 49.49 -10.20
CA ARG A 3 6.12 49.03 -9.26
C ARG A 3 6.23 47.51 -9.15
N SER A 4 6.73 47.05 -8.02
CA SER A 4 6.75 45.64 -7.63
C SER A 4 5.31 45.13 -7.62
N LYS A 5 4.99 44.21 -8.56
CA LYS A 5 3.73 43.48 -8.57
C LYS A 5 3.76 42.52 -7.38
N ILE A 6 3.21 42.95 -6.26
CA ILE A 6 2.99 42.09 -5.10
C ILE A 6 2.01 41.00 -5.56
N CYS A 7 2.53 39.78 -5.70
CA CYS A 7 1.75 38.59 -5.98
C CYS A 7 0.62 38.50 -4.95
N LYS A 8 -0.63 38.44 -5.42
CA LYS A 8 -1.82 38.08 -4.62
C LYS A 8 -1.74 36.60 -4.25
N HIS A 9 -0.70 36.20 -3.53
CA HIS A 9 -0.47 34.83 -3.08
C HIS A 9 -1.55 34.48 -2.05
N LEU A 10 -2.54 33.72 -2.51
CA LEU A 10 -3.33 32.72 -1.76
C LEU A 10 -3.44 32.98 -0.25
N SER A 11 -4.35 33.85 0.15
CA SER A 11 -4.86 33.84 1.53
C SER A 11 -5.71 32.58 1.70
N LEU A 12 -5.07 31.45 1.99
CA LEU A 12 -5.77 30.27 2.50
C LEU A 12 -6.44 30.67 3.81
N GLU A 13 -7.71 30.30 4.00
CA GLU A 13 -8.33 30.50 5.30
C GLU A 13 -7.63 29.58 6.32
N VAL A 14 -7.73 29.94 7.60
CA VAL A 14 -7.03 29.22 8.68
C VAL A 14 -7.32 27.70 8.66
N PRO A 15 -8.56 27.22 8.37
CA PRO A 15 -8.86 25.80 8.30
C PRO A 15 -8.10 25.02 7.21
N GLU A 16 -7.97 25.56 6.00
CA GLU A 16 -7.27 24.89 4.90
C GLU A 16 -5.76 24.81 5.17
N LEU A 17 -5.21 25.87 5.78
CA LEU A 17 -3.81 25.86 6.21
C LEU A 17 -3.58 24.81 7.30
N LEU A 18 -4.51 24.66 8.24
CA LEU A 18 -4.45 23.61 9.25
C LEU A 18 -4.57 22.21 8.64
N GLU A 19 -5.48 21.99 7.69
CA GLU A 19 -5.57 20.72 6.95
C GLU A 19 -4.25 20.38 6.27
N LEU A 20 -3.63 21.36 5.61
CA LEU A 20 -2.34 21.18 4.96
C LEU A 20 -1.24 20.85 5.97
N ILE A 21 -1.08 21.63 7.05
CA ILE A 21 -0.08 21.38 8.09
C ILE A 21 -0.29 19.99 8.71
N PHE A 22 -1.53 19.66 9.05
CA PHE A 22 -1.87 18.40 9.69
C PHE A 22 -1.69 17.19 8.76
N SER A 23 -1.76 17.38 7.45
CA SER A 23 -1.44 16.32 6.48
C SER A 23 0.01 15.84 6.55
N PHE A 24 0.92 16.63 7.14
CA PHE A 24 2.31 16.24 7.41
C PHE A 24 2.51 15.58 8.79
N LEU A 25 1.48 15.56 9.64
CA LEU A 25 1.55 14.94 10.96
C LEU A 25 1.21 13.45 10.86
N SER A 26 1.85 12.64 11.70
CA SER A 26 1.47 11.24 11.86
C SER A 26 0.11 11.12 12.55
N ASP A 27 -0.61 10.01 12.35
CA ASP A 27 -1.83 9.69 13.10
C ASP A 27 -1.66 9.85 14.61
N HIS A 28 -0.47 9.50 15.13
CA HIS A 28 -0.13 9.67 16.54
C HIS A 28 -0.08 11.14 16.93
N ALA A 29 0.65 11.98 16.17
CA ALA A 29 0.73 13.41 16.42
C ALA A 29 -0.65 14.08 16.27
N LEU A 30 -1.46 13.66 15.31
CA LEU A 30 -2.84 14.14 15.15
C LEU A 30 -3.69 13.84 16.39
N ARG A 31 -3.67 12.59 16.87
CA ARG A 31 -4.49 12.15 18.01
C ARG A 31 -4.06 12.76 19.34
N PHE A 32 -2.75 12.80 19.60
CA PHE A 32 -2.25 13.09 20.95
C PHE A 32 -1.69 14.50 21.11
N ILE A 33 -1.32 15.16 20.02
CA ILE A 33 -0.76 16.52 20.04
C ILE A 33 -1.78 17.49 19.45
N ALA A 34 -2.04 17.43 18.15
CA ALA A 34 -2.85 18.43 17.44
C ALA A 34 -4.29 18.49 17.98
N ALA A 35 -4.93 17.34 18.18
CA ALA A 35 -6.30 17.27 18.68
C ALA A 35 -6.50 17.81 20.11
N ARG A 36 -5.41 18.04 20.87
CA ARG A 36 -5.47 18.54 22.25
C ARG A 36 -5.15 20.03 22.37
N VAL A 37 -4.78 20.71 21.28
CA VAL A 37 -4.43 22.14 21.31
C VAL A 37 -5.67 23.01 21.54
N CYS A 38 -6.68 22.88 20.69
CA CYS A 38 -7.96 23.58 20.82
C CYS A 38 -9.10 22.82 20.10
N ARG A 39 -10.33 23.32 20.21
CA ARG A 39 -11.51 22.68 19.60
C ARG A 39 -11.42 22.63 18.07
N ASP A 40 -10.97 23.69 17.43
CA ASP A 40 -10.90 23.75 15.96
C ASP A 40 -9.84 22.81 15.41
N TRP A 41 -8.67 22.73 16.06
CA TRP A 41 -7.63 21.75 15.74
C TRP A 41 -8.13 20.32 15.94
N ASN A 42 -8.91 20.06 16.99
CA ASN A 42 -9.54 18.75 17.15
C ASN A 42 -10.47 18.42 15.98
N VAL A 43 -11.34 19.35 15.55
CA VAL A 43 -12.25 19.11 14.41
C VAL A 43 -11.46 18.76 13.14
N VAL A 44 -10.45 19.56 12.79
CA VAL A 44 -9.62 19.31 11.59
C VAL A 44 -8.85 17.99 11.72
N ALA A 45 -8.26 17.71 12.89
CA ALA A 45 -7.56 16.45 13.13
C ALA A 45 -8.50 15.23 13.01
N GLN A 46 -9.72 15.31 13.54
CA GLN A 46 -10.70 14.22 13.41
C GLN A 46 -11.12 14.00 11.95
N LEU A 47 -11.30 15.08 11.17
CA LEU A 47 -11.59 14.94 9.73
C LEU A 47 -10.48 14.18 9.00
N LEU A 48 -9.22 14.49 9.29
CA LEU A 48 -8.07 13.80 8.69
C LEU A 48 -7.94 12.35 9.17
N LEU A 49 -8.14 12.10 10.47
CA LEU A 49 -8.15 10.74 11.03
C LEU A 49 -9.29 9.89 10.46
N ASN A 50 -10.41 10.52 10.10
CA ASN A 50 -11.55 9.84 9.49
C ASN A 50 -11.33 9.48 8.01
N ARG A 51 -10.39 10.13 7.32
CA ARG A 51 -10.00 9.82 5.92
C ARG A 51 -9.22 8.50 5.81
N THR A 52 -8.70 7.96 6.90
CA THR A 52 -8.09 6.63 6.94
C THR A 52 -9.12 5.62 7.44
N VAL A 53 -9.48 4.67 6.60
CA VAL A 53 -10.36 3.55 6.98
C VAL A 53 -9.51 2.33 7.21
N THR A 54 -9.59 1.78 8.43
CA THR A 54 -8.96 0.48 8.73
C THR A 54 -10.02 -0.60 8.61
N TRP A 55 -9.76 -1.58 7.76
CA TRP A 55 -10.57 -2.76 7.56
C TRP A 55 -9.87 -3.95 8.22
N THR A 56 -10.47 -4.47 9.29
CA THR A 56 -9.98 -5.66 9.99
C THR A 56 -10.86 -6.85 9.66
N SER A 57 -10.29 -8.06 9.64
CA SER A 57 -11.12 -9.26 9.59
C SER A 57 -11.85 -9.39 10.92
N ASP A 58 -13.16 -9.21 10.94
CA ASP A 58 -13.90 -9.27 12.19
C ASP A 58 -13.82 -10.65 12.84
N ARG A 59 -13.96 -10.65 14.16
CA ARG A 59 -14.33 -11.86 14.89
C ARG A 59 -15.79 -12.20 14.54
N PRO A 60 -16.15 -13.49 14.49
CA PRO A 60 -17.54 -13.88 14.33
C PRO A 60 -18.42 -13.22 15.40
N GLY A 61 -19.32 -12.31 15.00
CA GLY A 61 -20.27 -11.61 15.89
C GLY A 61 -20.33 -10.08 15.76
N GLU A 62 -19.38 -9.42 15.09
CA GLU A 62 -19.27 -7.94 15.06
C GLU A 62 -19.97 -7.24 13.87
N ASN A 63 -21.16 -7.68 13.47
CA ASN A 63 -21.84 -7.13 12.28
C ASN A 63 -22.17 -5.62 12.37
N ILE A 64 -22.32 -5.04 13.57
CA ILE A 64 -22.72 -3.63 13.76
C ILE A 64 -21.60 -2.65 13.37
N ALA A 65 -20.32 -2.99 13.60
CA ALA A 65 -19.20 -2.11 13.29
C ALA A 65 -18.96 -1.94 11.78
N LYS A 66 -19.49 -2.86 10.96
CA LYS A 66 -19.29 -2.86 9.51
C LYS A 66 -20.00 -1.72 8.81
N SER A 67 -21.26 -1.44 9.15
CA SER A 67 -22.04 -0.41 8.43
C SER A 67 -21.41 0.98 8.57
N ALA A 68 -20.96 1.34 9.78
CA ALA A 68 -20.26 2.60 10.03
C ALA A 68 -18.92 2.68 9.28
N THR A 69 -18.17 1.58 9.23
CA THR A 69 -16.90 1.51 8.49
C THR A 69 -17.12 1.65 6.97
N LEU A 70 -18.16 1.02 6.44
CA LEU A 70 -18.54 1.08 5.03
C LEU A 70 -19.06 2.47 4.61
N GLN A 71 -19.66 3.24 5.53
CA GLN A 71 -20.02 4.64 5.30
C GLN A 71 -18.78 5.54 5.25
N ARG A 72 -17.78 5.29 6.10
CA ARG A 72 -16.53 6.06 6.11
C ARG A 72 -15.70 5.91 4.83
N LEU A 73 -15.88 4.82 4.09
CA LEU A 73 -15.21 4.60 2.80
C LEU A 73 -15.54 5.68 1.75
N GLU A 74 -16.72 6.31 1.83
CA GLU A 74 -17.14 7.35 0.87
C GLU A 74 -16.18 8.55 0.84
N ASN A 75 -15.56 8.87 1.97
CA ASN A 75 -14.63 9.99 2.11
C ASN A 75 -13.19 9.55 2.39
N ALA A 76 -12.91 8.26 2.23
CA ALA A 76 -11.60 7.71 2.54
C ALA A 76 -10.56 8.14 1.49
N LYS A 77 -9.38 8.52 1.97
CA LYS A 77 -8.16 8.71 1.16
C LYS A 77 -7.20 7.54 1.31
N ALA A 78 -7.23 6.85 2.44
CA ALA A 78 -6.40 5.69 2.72
C ALA A 78 -7.23 4.50 3.20
N LEU A 79 -6.92 3.32 2.66
CA LEU A 79 -7.49 2.05 3.09
C LEU A 79 -6.39 1.18 3.70
N HIS A 80 -6.54 0.82 4.96
CA HIS A 80 -5.63 -0.04 5.69
C HIS A 80 -6.30 -1.37 6.00
N ILE A 81 -5.88 -2.45 5.36
CA ILE A 81 -6.38 -3.79 5.63
C ILE A 81 -5.40 -4.47 6.60
N LYS A 82 -5.89 -4.92 7.75
CA LYS A 82 -5.05 -5.53 8.79
C LYS A 82 -5.64 -6.81 9.34
N GLU A 83 -4.78 -7.71 9.76
CA GLU A 83 -5.18 -8.82 10.62
C GLU A 83 -5.52 -8.34 12.04
N PRO A 84 -6.46 -9.04 12.72
CA PRO A 84 -6.69 -8.85 14.15
C PRO A 84 -5.42 -9.11 14.95
N ALA A 85 -5.18 -8.32 15.99
CA ALA A 85 -3.98 -8.45 16.82
C ALA A 85 -3.88 -9.83 17.49
N ASP A 86 -5.00 -10.48 17.77
CA ASP A 86 -5.10 -11.83 18.33
C ASP A 86 -4.75 -12.95 17.36
N CYS A 87 -4.70 -12.69 16.06
CA CYS A 87 -4.28 -13.68 15.06
C CYS A 87 -2.75 -13.78 14.92
N GLN A 88 -1.99 -12.90 15.59
CA GLN A 88 -0.52 -12.91 15.52
C GLN A 88 0.07 -14.08 16.32
N GLY A 89 0.17 -15.25 15.68
CA GLY A 89 0.90 -16.41 16.22
C GLY A 89 0.18 -17.75 16.04
N LEU A 90 -1.13 -17.72 15.82
CA LEU A 90 -1.85 -18.91 15.40
C LEU A 90 -1.60 -19.09 13.90
N ARG A 91 -0.62 -19.94 13.55
CA ARG A 91 -0.32 -20.41 12.17
C ARG A 91 -1.51 -21.07 11.45
N GLN A 92 -2.70 -21.04 12.06
CA GLN A 92 -3.89 -21.59 11.46
C GLN A 92 -4.35 -20.58 10.42
N HIS A 93 -4.41 -21.07 9.19
CA HIS A 93 -4.93 -20.45 7.98
C HIS A 93 -6.38 -20.00 8.13
N LEU A 94 -6.66 -19.13 9.10
CA LEU A 94 -7.88 -18.34 9.12
C LEU A 94 -7.68 -17.29 8.05
N ALA A 95 -7.86 -17.75 6.81
CA ALA A 95 -8.00 -16.91 5.64
C ALA A 95 -8.94 -15.77 6.03
N PHE A 96 -8.52 -14.54 5.73
CA PHE A 96 -9.36 -13.37 5.81
C PHE A 96 -10.76 -13.77 5.33
N GLY A 97 -11.75 -13.78 6.24
CA GLY A 97 -12.98 -14.53 6.01
C GLY A 97 -13.58 -14.14 4.67
N HIS A 98 -13.77 -15.09 3.75
CA HIS A 98 -14.11 -14.79 2.35
C HIS A 98 -15.31 -13.84 2.24
N GLY A 99 -16.33 -14.02 3.08
CA GLY A 99 -17.50 -13.14 3.11
C GLY A 99 -17.18 -11.69 3.51
N ASN A 100 -16.20 -11.45 4.39
CA ASN A 100 -15.81 -10.09 4.76
C ASN A 100 -15.05 -9.39 3.63
N TRP A 101 -14.26 -10.15 2.87
CA TRP A 101 -13.59 -9.63 1.68
C TRP A 101 -14.59 -9.30 0.58
N THR A 102 -15.52 -10.21 0.29
CA THR A 102 -16.58 -9.99 -0.70
C THR A 102 -17.40 -8.73 -0.39
N ALA A 103 -17.81 -8.54 0.87
CA ALA A 103 -18.55 -7.34 1.27
C ALA A 103 -17.75 -6.03 1.08
N LEU A 104 -16.44 -6.06 1.33
CA LEU A 104 -15.56 -4.92 1.04
C LEU A 104 -15.51 -4.62 -0.46
N LEU A 105 -15.28 -5.65 -1.29
CA LEU A 105 -15.21 -5.50 -2.74
C LEU A 105 -16.54 -4.99 -3.32
N GLU A 106 -17.67 -5.57 -2.92
CA GLU A 106 -19.00 -5.12 -3.36
C GLU A 106 -19.26 -3.66 -3.00
N ARG A 107 -18.83 -3.23 -1.80
CA ARG A 107 -18.96 -1.82 -1.41
C ARG A 107 -18.06 -0.92 -2.23
N LEU A 108 -16.79 -1.29 -2.42
CA LEU A 108 -15.85 -0.50 -3.21
C LEU A 108 -16.31 -0.38 -4.67
N ASP A 109 -16.83 -1.46 -5.24
CA ASP A 109 -17.44 -1.47 -6.57
C ASP A 109 -18.66 -0.55 -6.63
N THR A 110 -19.58 -0.66 -5.65
CA THR A 110 -20.73 0.25 -5.55
C THR A 110 -20.30 1.72 -5.49
N LEU A 111 -19.25 2.04 -4.71
CA LEU A 111 -18.73 3.41 -4.58
C LEU A 111 -17.99 3.90 -5.83
N ALA A 112 -17.28 3.01 -6.52
CA ALA A 112 -16.61 3.31 -7.77
C ALA A 112 -17.63 3.65 -8.87
N ASN A 113 -18.75 2.89 -8.92
CA ASN A 113 -19.79 3.02 -9.93
C ASN A 113 -20.79 4.15 -9.67
N LYS A 114 -21.13 4.43 -8.40
CA LYS A 114 -22.23 5.36 -8.08
C LYS A 114 -21.87 6.82 -8.29
N ASP A 115 -20.69 7.26 -7.84
CA ASP A 115 -20.40 8.70 -7.74
C ASP A 115 -18.99 9.08 -8.21
N HIS A 116 -18.19 8.13 -8.71
CA HIS A 116 -16.74 8.31 -8.94
C HIS A 116 -15.99 8.92 -7.74
N ASN A 117 -16.59 8.92 -6.55
CA ASN A 117 -16.10 9.60 -5.36
C ASN A 117 -15.08 8.79 -4.58
N LEU A 118 -14.70 7.62 -5.07
CA LEU A 118 -13.71 6.79 -4.39
C LEU A 118 -12.34 7.49 -4.37
N GLY A 119 -12.10 8.26 -3.31
CA GLY A 119 -10.92 9.11 -3.17
C GLY A 119 -9.68 8.37 -2.69
N ILE A 120 -9.72 7.04 -2.62
CA ILE A 120 -8.65 6.20 -2.08
C ILE A 120 -7.46 6.27 -3.02
N ASN A 121 -6.35 6.81 -2.53
CA ASN A 121 -5.08 6.92 -3.25
C ASN A 121 -3.93 6.23 -2.51
N SER A 122 -4.18 5.71 -1.31
CA SER A 122 -3.21 4.98 -0.51
C SER A 122 -3.82 3.67 -0.02
N LEU A 123 -3.14 2.57 -0.33
CA LEU A 123 -3.51 1.23 0.10
C LEU A 123 -2.40 0.66 0.98
N GLN A 124 -2.74 0.25 2.19
CA GLN A 124 -1.86 -0.53 3.04
C GLN A 124 -2.52 -1.87 3.36
N VAL A 125 -1.81 -2.96 3.12
CA VAL A 125 -2.23 -4.33 3.42
C VAL A 125 -1.22 -4.92 4.38
N GLN A 126 -1.69 -5.36 5.54
CA GLN A 126 -0.89 -5.99 6.59
C GLN A 126 -1.62 -7.23 7.09
N CYS A 127 -1.80 -8.20 6.19
CA CYS A 127 -2.43 -9.48 6.47
C CYS A 127 -1.90 -10.57 5.52
N HIS A 128 -2.01 -11.82 5.97
CA HIS A 128 -1.78 -13.01 5.19
C HIS A 128 -2.92 -13.20 4.19
N MET A 129 -2.76 -12.60 3.01
CA MET A 129 -3.71 -12.74 1.91
C MET A 129 -3.05 -13.30 0.66
N SER A 130 -3.85 -13.99 -0.16
CA SER A 130 -3.44 -14.36 -1.51
C SER A 130 -3.48 -13.12 -2.40
N VAL A 131 -2.37 -12.88 -3.10
CA VAL A 131 -2.23 -11.82 -4.09
C VAL A 131 -3.23 -12.04 -5.22
N ILE A 132 -3.29 -13.26 -5.76
CA ILE A 132 -4.09 -13.55 -6.95
C ILE A 132 -5.59 -13.48 -6.62
N SER A 133 -6.01 -14.17 -5.57
CA SER A 133 -7.44 -14.35 -5.29
C SER A 133 -8.08 -13.16 -4.58
N LEU A 134 -7.29 -12.35 -3.87
CA LEU A 134 -7.83 -11.27 -3.05
C LEU A 134 -7.27 -9.92 -3.47
N LEU A 135 -5.94 -9.74 -3.56
CA LEU A 135 -5.35 -8.42 -3.82
C LEU A 135 -5.64 -7.92 -5.24
N LEU A 136 -5.48 -8.75 -6.27
CA LEU A 136 -5.69 -8.32 -7.66
C LEU A 136 -7.13 -7.82 -7.92
N PRO A 137 -8.20 -8.52 -7.48
CA PRO A 137 -9.56 -7.97 -7.57
C PRO A 137 -9.74 -6.61 -6.89
N LEU A 138 -9.09 -6.39 -5.74
CA LEU A 138 -9.12 -5.08 -5.09
C LEU A 138 -8.41 -4.02 -5.94
N LEU A 139 -7.23 -4.34 -6.47
CA LEU A 139 -6.46 -3.43 -7.33
C LEU A 139 -7.17 -3.16 -8.66
N ASP A 140 -7.97 -4.08 -9.18
CA ASP A 140 -8.80 -3.83 -10.36
C ASP A 140 -9.82 -2.71 -10.10
N LEU A 141 -10.42 -2.69 -8.91
CA LEU A 141 -11.40 -1.67 -8.51
C LEU A 141 -10.79 -0.31 -8.18
N VAL A 142 -9.62 -0.28 -7.52
CA VAL A 142 -9.07 0.98 -6.95
C VAL A 142 -7.71 1.38 -7.50
N GLY A 143 -7.01 0.47 -8.19
CA GLY A 143 -5.60 0.59 -8.56
C GLY A 143 -5.28 1.81 -9.40
N TYR A 144 -6.16 2.16 -10.35
CA TYR A 144 -5.98 3.32 -11.23
C TYR A 144 -5.85 4.68 -10.50
N ARG A 145 -6.27 4.75 -9.22
CA ARG A 145 -6.14 5.94 -8.37
C ARG A 145 -5.02 5.85 -7.34
N LEU A 146 -4.45 4.67 -7.14
CA LEU A 146 -3.45 4.45 -6.10
C LEU A 146 -2.14 5.13 -6.49
N VAL A 147 -1.66 5.96 -5.58
CA VAL A 147 -0.35 6.62 -5.61
C VAL A 147 0.62 5.90 -4.68
N ARG A 148 0.09 5.27 -3.61
CA ARG A 148 0.88 4.54 -2.62
C ARG A 148 0.28 3.17 -2.38
N VAL A 149 1.12 2.14 -2.48
CA VAL A 149 0.78 0.75 -2.16
C VAL A 149 1.84 0.21 -1.21
N ARG A 150 1.40 -0.27 -0.06
CA ARG A 150 2.26 -0.91 0.94
C ARG A 150 1.69 -2.27 1.30
N LEU A 151 2.39 -3.32 0.90
CA LEU A 151 1.98 -4.70 1.13
C LEU A 151 2.96 -5.34 2.10
N GLU A 152 2.45 -5.87 3.19
CA GLU A 152 3.21 -6.49 4.25
C GLU A 152 2.60 -7.85 4.61
N ASN A 153 3.44 -8.80 4.97
CA ASN A 153 3.04 -10.14 5.41
C ASN A 153 2.27 -10.94 4.35
N LEU A 154 2.54 -10.69 3.07
CA LEU A 154 1.97 -11.48 1.98
C LEU A 154 2.32 -12.97 2.14
N PHE A 155 1.37 -13.84 1.79
CA PHE A 155 1.54 -15.29 1.89
C PHE A 155 2.08 -15.90 0.59
N ASP A 156 1.69 -15.33 -0.55
CA ASP A 156 2.03 -15.89 -1.85
C ASP A 156 3.51 -15.65 -2.17
N PRO A 157 4.26 -16.71 -2.55
CA PRO A 157 5.66 -16.60 -2.92
C PRO A 157 5.86 -15.96 -4.30
N ASP A 158 4.79 -15.66 -5.02
CA ASP A 158 4.80 -15.09 -6.36
C ASP A 158 3.98 -13.81 -6.37
N VAL A 159 4.50 -12.77 -5.71
CA VAL A 159 3.89 -11.43 -5.78
C VAL A 159 4.18 -10.87 -7.18
N ALA A 160 3.14 -10.84 -8.01
CA ALA A 160 3.20 -10.29 -9.36
C ALA A 160 3.30 -8.75 -9.32
N VAL A 161 4.49 -8.23 -8.96
CA VAL A 161 4.76 -6.79 -8.93
C VAL A 161 4.44 -6.12 -10.26
N GLY A 162 4.74 -6.78 -11.39
CA GLY A 162 4.33 -6.32 -12.71
C GLY A 162 2.81 -6.14 -12.84
N ALA A 163 2.00 -7.07 -12.33
CA ALA A 163 0.54 -6.93 -12.34
C ALA A 163 0.05 -5.76 -11.47
N ILE A 164 0.68 -5.53 -10.32
CA ILE A 164 0.37 -4.37 -9.47
C ILE A 164 0.64 -3.08 -10.23
N LEU A 165 1.77 -2.99 -10.93
CA LEU A 165 2.17 -1.82 -11.71
C LEU A 165 1.23 -1.56 -12.90
N VAL A 166 0.78 -2.62 -13.58
CA VAL A 166 -0.21 -2.51 -14.67
C VAL A 166 -1.55 -2.01 -14.15
N LEU A 167 -2.03 -2.52 -13.01
CA LEU A 167 -3.30 -2.10 -12.41
C LEU A 167 -3.22 -0.71 -11.75
N CYS A 168 -2.00 -0.25 -11.43
CA CYS A 168 -1.76 1.02 -10.72
C CYS A 168 -0.87 1.96 -11.55
N PRO A 169 -1.33 2.51 -12.69
CA PRO A 169 -0.54 3.37 -13.57
C PRO A 169 -0.04 4.67 -12.89
N ARG A 170 -0.70 5.13 -11.83
CA ARG A 170 -0.34 6.35 -11.07
C ARG A 170 0.54 6.08 -9.86
N LEU A 171 1.02 4.86 -9.70
CA LEU A 171 1.75 4.43 -8.51
C LEU A 171 3.11 5.12 -8.41
N ALA A 172 3.29 5.93 -7.38
CA ALA A 172 4.53 6.62 -7.09
C ALA A 172 5.37 5.92 -6.01
N HIS A 173 4.72 5.21 -5.09
CA HIS A 173 5.40 4.50 -4.01
C HIS A 173 4.86 3.08 -3.88
N LEU A 174 5.75 2.10 -4.06
CA LEU A 174 5.45 0.69 -3.88
C LEU A 174 6.38 0.12 -2.81
N TYR A 175 5.79 -0.48 -1.78
CA TYR A 175 6.53 -1.28 -0.80
C TYR A 175 5.92 -2.68 -0.73
N VAL A 176 6.76 -3.70 -0.83
CA VAL A 176 6.38 -5.09 -0.71
C VAL A 176 7.31 -5.77 0.28
N SER A 177 6.74 -6.30 1.36
CA SER A 177 7.44 -7.10 2.36
C SER A 177 6.77 -8.45 2.51
N HIS A 178 7.60 -9.49 2.57
CA HIS A 178 7.15 -10.85 2.73
C HIS A 178 7.78 -11.50 3.95
N ARG A 179 6.92 -12.10 4.79
CA ARG A 179 7.37 -12.69 6.06
C ARG A 179 7.81 -14.14 5.94
N SER A 180 7.46 -14.83 4.86
CA SER A 180 7.70 -16.26 4.75
C SER A 180 9.12 -16.59 4.27
N ASP A 181 9.63 -17.73 4.75
CA ASP A 181 10.91 -18.29 4.35
C ASP A 181 10.95 -18.79 2.91
N ALA A 182 9.79 -18.85 2.25
CA ALA A 182 9.67 -19.23 0.86
C ALA A 182 10.51 -18.30 -0.04
N CYS A 183 11.27 -18.92 -0.94
CA CYS A 183 12.03 -18.22 -1.96
C CYS A 183 11.08 -17.77 -3.06
N PHE A 184 11.08 -16.47 -3.35
CA PHE A 184 10.40 -15.91 -4.51
C PHE A 184 11.07 -16.38 -5.80
N GLN A 185 10.26 -16.64 -6.82
CA GLN A 185 10.75 -16.75 -8.19
C GLN A 185 10.28 -15.55 -8.98
N THR A 186 11.19 -14.63 -9.29
CA THR A 186 10.92 -13.45 -10.12
C THR A 186 10.46 -13.76 -11.52
N LYS A 187 10.57 -15.01 -11.96
CA LYS A 187 10.13 -15.44 -13.28
C LYS A 187 8.67 -15.07 -13.55
N THR A 188 7.84 -15.05 -12.51
CA THR A 188 6.43 -14.66 -12.59
C THR A 188 6.17 -13.15 -12.59
N MET A 189 7.16 -12.30 -12.28
CA MET A 189 6.99 -10.84 -12.31
C MET A 189 6.63 -10.31 -13.70
N TYR A 190 7.19 -10.92 -14.75
CA TYR A 190 7.01 -10.45 -16.13
C TYR A 190 6.21 -11.39 -17.02
N GLU A 191 6.11 -12.70 -16.75
CA GLU A 191 5.44 -13.63 -17.68
C GLU A 191 3.95 -13.32 -17.92
N ARG A 192 3.25 -12.68 -16.95
CA ARG A 192 1.88 -12.15 -17.19
C ARG A 192 1.86 -10.74 -17.76
N ALA A 193 2.89 -9.92 -17.50
CA ALA A 193 3.00 -8.58 -18.07
C ALA A 193 3.48 -8.61 -19.52
N GLN A 194 4.08 -9.70 -20.01
CA GLN A 194 4.55 -9.79 -21.40
C GLN A 194 3.42 -9.70 -22.44
N SER A 195 2.16 -9.92 -22.04
CA SER A 195 1.01 -9.71 -22.92
C SER A 195 0.40 -8.31 -22.80
N ALA A 196 0.71 -7.58 -21.73
CA ALA A 196 0.15 -6.27 -21.44
C ALA A 196 1.30 -5.27 -21.33
N GLU A 197 1.53 -4.52 -22.41
CA GLU A 197 2.53 -3.46 -22.44
C GLU A 197 2.41 -2.59 -21.18
N LEU A 198 3.51 -2.48 -20.43
CA LEU A 198 3.56 -1.58 -19.29
C LEU A 198 3.23 -0.17 -19.80
N PRO A 199 2.42 0.63 -19.07
CA PRO A 199 2.16 2.01 -19.46
C PRO A 199 3.49 2.74 -19.69
N GLU A 200 3.61 3.46 -20.82
CA GLU A 200 4.87 4.12 -21.23
C GLU A 200 5.39 5.14 -20.19
N GLU A 201 4.52 5.63 -19.30
CA GLU A 201 4.82 6.69 -18.33
C GLU A 201 4.48 6.28 -16.89
N LEU A 202 5.06 5.19 -16.39
CA LEU A 202 4.95 4.87 -14.96
C LEU A 202 5.73 5.88 -14.11
N GLN A 203 5.06 6.51 -13.15
CA GLN A 203 5.61 7.55 -12.28
C GLN A 203 6.22 7.00 -10.97
N LEU A 204 6.78 5.80 -11.01
CA LEU A 204 7.30 5.15 -9.82
C LEU A 204 8.55 5.88 -9.30
N HIS A 205 8.44 6.50 -8.12
CA HIS A 205 9.52 7.24 -7.48
C HIS A 205 10.22 6.45 -6.38
N SER A 206 9.50 5.56 -5.69
CA SER A 206 10.03 4.76 -4.59
C SER A 206 9.59 3.31 -4.68
N LEU A 207 10.56 2.40 -4.64
CA LEU A 207 10.36 0.95 -4.64
C LEU A 207 11.09 0.33 -3.44
N GLY A 208 10.33 -0.31 -2.55
CA GLY A 208 10.86 -1.09 -1.44
C GLY A 208 10.51 -2.56 -1.56
N LEU A 209 11.53 -3.42 -1.53
CA LEU A 209 11.40 -4.87 -1.53
C LEU A 209 12.10 -5.41 -0.29
N ASP A 210 11.34 -6.09 0.57
CA ASP A 210 11.81 -6.55 1.87
C ASP A 210 11.57 -8.06 2.05
N ALA A 211 12.63 -8.77 2.42
CA ALA A 211 12.64 -10.22 2.60
C ALA A 211 12.15 -11.01 1.37
N MET A 212 12.40 -10.46 0.18
CA MET A 212 12.09 -11.08 -1.12
C MET A 212 13.36 -11.65 -1.77
N ALA A 213 13.16 -12.66 -2.63
CA ALA A 213 14.22 -13.11 -3.54
C ALA A 213 13.97 -12.48 -4.91
N ILE A 214 14.96 -11.74 -5.41
CA ILE A 214 14.90 -11.09 -6.72
C ILE A 214 16.06 -11.56 -7.58
N GLU A 215 15.80 -12.01 -8.80
CA GLU A 215 16.88 -12.25 -9.77
C GLU A 215 17.43 -10.91 -10.27
N ASP A 216 18.74 -10.84 -10.44
CA ASP A 216 19.43 -9.63 -10.91
C ASP A 216 18.83 -9.11 -12.22
N ALA A 217 18.51 -10.01 -13.16
CA ALA A 217 17.90 -9.64 -14.45
C ALA A 217 16.55 -8.94 -14.27
N ALA A 218 15.71 -9.40 -13.35
CA ALA A 218 14.42 -8.76 -13.08
C ALA A 218 14.61 -7.38 -12.42
N LEU A 219 15.57 -7.25 -11.51
CA LEU A 219 15.92 -5.97 -10.90
C LEU A 219 16.43 -4.97 -11.96
N PHE A 220 17.31 -5.40 -12.86
CA PHE A 220 17.77 -4.57 -13.98
C PHE A 220 16.62 -4.15 -14.89
N SER A 221 15.71 -5.06 -15.24
CA SER A 221 14.52 -4.71 -16.03
C SER A 221 13.67 -3.65 -15.35
N ILE A 222 13.44 -3.77 -14.04
CA ILE A 222 12.74 -2.74 -13.25
C ILE A 222 13.47 -1.40 -13.35
N LEU A 223 14.78 -1.37 -13.11
CA LEU A 223 15.55 -0.12 -13.17
C LEU A 223 15.51 0.55 -14.54
N VAL A 224 15.53 -0.24 -15.62
CA VAL A 224 15.40 0.28 -16.99
C VAL A 224 13.98 0.80 -17.27
N SER A 225 12.96 0.13 -16.75
CA SER A 225 11.55 0.54 -16.91
C SER A 225 11.16 1.78 -16.10
N PHE A 226 11.91 2.14 -15.05
CA PHE A 226 11.59 3.26 -14.16
C PHE A 226 12.72 4.30 -14.09
N PRO A 227 12.91 5.13 -15.13
CA PRO A 227 13.97 6.14 -15.14
C PRO A 227 13.80 7.21 -14.06
N ASN A 228 12.59 7.40 -13.53
CA ASN A 228 12.27 8.36 -12.47
C ASN A 228 12.38 7.76 -11.05
N LEU A 229 12.89 6.54 -10.91
CA LEU A 229 13.02 5.89 -9.60
C LEU A 229 14.10 6.60 -8.77
N MET A 230 13.67 7.34 -7.75
CA MET A 230 14.56 8.11 -6.86
C MET A 230 15.03 7.27 -5.66
N GLU A 231 14.24 6.28 -5.27
CA GLU A 231 14.50 5.48 -4.09
C GLU A 231 14.29 4.00 -4.36
N LEU A 232 15.34 3.23 -4.17
CA LEU A 232 15.30 1.77 -4.19
C LEU A 232 15.76 1.24 -2.83
N ARG A 233 14.85 0.60 -2.10
CA ARG A 233 15.15 -0.06 -0.83
C ARG A 233 15.08 -1.57 -1.00
N LEU A 234 16.21 -2.22 -0.79
CA LEU A 234 16.32 -3.68 -0.81
C LEU A 234 16.77 -4.15 0.57
N THR A 235 15.87 -4.76 1.34
CA THR A 235 16.17 -5.24 2.69
C THR A 235 16.00 -6.75 2.78
N ALA A 236 16.92 -7.41 3.51
CA ALA A 236 16.90 -8.85 3.72
C ALA A 236 16.77 -9.69 2.43
N LEU A 237 17.43 -9.28 1.34
CA LEU A 237 17.37 -10.01 0.07
C LEU A 237 17.87 -11.45 0.23
N LYS A 238 17.04 -12.39 -0.25
CA LYS A 238 17.40 -13.81 -0.29
C LYS A 238 18.03 -14.10 -1.65
N ASN A 239 19.24 -14.67 -1.64
CA ASN A 239 19.93 -15.01 -2.86
C ASN A 239 19.25 -16.23 -3.52
N ALA A 240 18.56 -16.02 -4.64
CA ALA A 240 17.75 -17.05 -5.32
C ALA A 240 18.55 -18.30 -5.72
N ARG A 241 19.88 -18.18 -5.88
CA ARG A 241 20.76 -19.30 -6.22
C ARG A 241 21.03 -20.23 -5.04
N ASN A 242 21.04 -19.73 -3.81
CA ASN A 242 21.39 -20.52 -2.62
C ASN A 242 20.20 -21.33 -2.10
N THR A 243 18.96 -20.91 -2.36
CA THR A 243 17.75 -21.61 -1.92
C THR A 243 17.56 -22.95 -2.65
N ARG A 244 18.12 -23.12 -3.86
CA ARG A 244 18.12 -24.43 -4.56
C ARG A 244 19.08 -25.44 -3.93
N ARG A 245 20.15 -24.99 -3.26
CA ARG A 245 21.17 -25.87 -2.65
C ARG A 245 20.87 -26.21 -1.18
N HIS A 246 20.19 -25.32 -0.45
CA HIS A 246 19.91 -25.50 0.98
C HIS A 246 18.67 -26.33 1.35
N ARG A 247 18.13 -27.15 0.44
CA ARG A 247 17.38 -28.35 0.88
C ARG A 247 18.27 -29.38 1.60
N GLY A 248 19.59 -29.15 1.69
CA GLY A 248 20.47 -29.74 2.71
C GLY A 248 21.30 -28.68 3.46
N HIS A 249 21.19 -28.64 4.78
CA HIS A 249 22.08 -28.02 5.79
C HIS A 249 22.37 -26.49 5.73
N SER A 250 21.84 -25.71 6.70
CA SER A 250 21.96 -24.24 6.84
C SER A 250 23.19 -23.71 7.63
N ALA A 251 23.63 -22.46 7.35
CA ALA A 251 23.99 -21.41 8.35
C ALA A 251 24.16 -19.98 7.72
N ILE A 252 24.15 -18.93 8.57
CA ILE A 252 23.65 -17.53 8.42
C ILE A 252 24.77 -16.42 8.15
N PRO A 253 24.60 -15.06 8.22
CA PRO A 253 24.42 -14.08 7.11
C PRO A 253 25.29 -12.76 7.10
N GLY A 254 25.07 -11.89 6.07
CA GLY A 254 24.83 -10.42 6.22
C GLY A 254 25.77 -9.41 5.50
N GLN A 255 25.32 -8.73 4.42
CA GLN A 255 25.98 -7.53 3.82
C GLN A 255 24.96 -6.49 3.31
N SER A 256 25.36 -5.21 3.29
CA SER A 256 24.62 -4.05 2.76
C SER A 256 25.44 -3.34 1.69
N ILE A 257 24.83 -2.87 0.60
CA ILE A 257 25.50 -2.14 -0.51
C ILE A 257 24.84 -0.76 -0.67
N LEU A 258 25.65 0.29 -0.70
CA LEU A 258 25.29 1.65 -1.12
C LEU A 258 25.66 1.82 -2.60
N LEU A 259 24.73 2.35 -3.41
CA LEU A 259 24.99 2.72 -4.80
C LEU A 259 25.60 4.14 -4.86
N PRO A 260 26.41 4.45 -5.89
CA PRO A 260 27.05 5.76 -6.10
C PRO A 260 26.07 6.88 -6.45
#